data_AF-A0A178W0X5-F1
#
_entry.id   AF-A0A178W0X5-F1
#
_cell.length_a   1.000
_cell.length_b   1.000
_cell.length_c   1.000
_cell.angle_alpha   90.00
_cell.angle_beta   90.00
_cell.angle_gamma   90.00
#
_symmetry.space_group_name_H-M   'P 1'
#
loop_
_entity.id
_entity.type
_entity.pdbx_description
1 polymer ?
#
loop_
_entity_poly.entity_id
_entity_poly.type
_entity_poly.pdbx_seq_one_letter_code
_entity_poly.pdbx_strand_id
1 'polypeptide(L)'
;MSVLLPLCLIISMFTYSNAAYCLCKEGNEQVLQKAIDYACGNGADCTQIQPTGACYQPNTVKNHCDVAVNSYYQKKASSGATCDFNGAASPSTTPPSSTHLYTKTHFIFQIKSLFF
;
A
#
# COMPACT_ATOMS: atom_id res chain seq x y z
N MET A 1 45.15 6.83 9.75
CA MET A 1 43.99 5.95 9.94
C MET A 1 42.68 6.76 10.13
N SER A 2 42.53 7.93 9.49
CA SER A 2 41.42 8.87 9.77
C SER A 2 40.50 9.17 8.58
N VAL A 3 40.71 8.51 7.43
CA VAL A 3 39.84 8.66 6.24
C VAL A 3 38.78 7.56 6.12
N LEU A 4 38.77 6.58 7.03
CA LEU A 4 37.76 5.51 7.09
C LEU A 4 36.44 5.99 7.75
N LEU A 5 36.49 7.05 8.55
CA LEU A 5 35.33 7.56 9.30
C LEU A 5 34.28 8.33 8.44
N PRO A 6 34.66 9.16 7.43
CA PRO A 6 33.66 9.84 6.60
C PRO A 6 33.06 8.93 5.51
N LEU A 7 33.73 7.83 5.15
CA LEU A 7 33.26 6.90 4.12
C LEU A 7 32.10 5.99 4.61
N CYS A 8 32.00 5.74 5.91
CA CYS A 8 30.89 4.98 6.49
C CYS A 8 29.57 5.78 6.57
N LEU A 9 29.62 7.11 6.56
CA LEU A 9 28.41 7.94 6.62
C LEU A 9 27.65 7.96 5.28
N ILE A 10 28.36 7.91 4.16
CA ILE A 10 27.75 7.94 2.82
C ILE A 10 27.07 6.63 2.40
N ILE A 11 27.39 5.49 3.01
CA ILE A 11 26.75 4.19 2.73
C ILE A 11 25.44 3.95 3.51
N SER A 12 25.09 4.84 4.44
CA SER A 12 23.81 4.75 5.17
C SER A 12 22.59 5.20 4.36
N MET A 13 22.79 5.90 3.24
CA MET A 13 21.69 6.56 2.50
C MET A 13 21.09 5.75 1.35
N PHE A 14 21.47 4.49 1.16
CA PHE A 14 20.72 3.58 0.29
C PHE A 14 20.03 2.50 1.12
N THR A 15 19.24 2.92 2.11
CA THR A 15 18.22 2.04 2.66
C THR A 15 17.12 1.95 1.61
N TYR A 16 17.20 0.92 0.76
CA TYR A 16 16.09 0.50 -0.10
C TYR A 16 14.93 0.13 0.83
N SER A 17 13.99 1.06 1.04
CA SER A 17 12.69 0.71 1.60
C SER A 17 12.03 -0.22 0.59
N ASN A 18 11.99 -1.52 0.90
CA ASN A 18 11.18 -2.47 0.16
C ASN A 18 9.72 -2.03 0.29
N ALA A 19 9.23 -1.25 -0.67
CA ALA A 19 7.86 -0.79 -0.71
C ALA A 19 6.95 -2.01 -0.87
N ALA A 20 6.38 -2.48 0.24
CA ALA A 20 5.40 -3.54 0.24
C ALA A 20 4.02 -2.92 -0.01
N TYR A 21 3.41 -3.28 -1.13
CA TYR A 21 2.04 -2.95 -1.48
C TYR A 21 1.13 -4.10 -1.07
N CYS A 22 -0.11 -3.78 -0.73
CA CYS A 22 -1.11 -4.81 -0.49
C CYS A 22 -2.07 -4.85 -1.68
N LEU A 23 -2.15 -6.00 -2.36
CA LEU A 23 -2.95 -6.18 -3.57
C LEU A 23 -3.91 -7.35 -3.40
N CYS A 24 -5.15 -7.14 -3.82
CA CYS A 24 -6.17 -8.17 -3.85
C CYS A 24 -5.92 -9.13 -5.02
N LYS A 25 -6.09 -10.42 -4.76
CA LYS A 25 -6.01 -11.45 -5.80
C LYS A 25 -7.27 -11.43 -6.65
N GLU A 26 -7.18 -12.00 -7.85
CA GLU A 26 -8.39 -12.31 -8.61
C GLU A 26 -9.13 -13.43 -7.90
N GLY A 27 -10.43 -13.26 -7.70
CA GLY A 27 -11.21 -14.17 -6.88
C GLY A 27 -12.68 -13.79 -6.84
N ASN A 28 -13.43 -14.47 -5.98
CA ASN A 28 -14.86 -14.23 -5.82
C ASN A 28 -15.12 -12.80 -5.30
N GLU A 29 -16.00 -12.07 -5.97
CA GLU A 29 -16.40 -10.71 -5.60
C GLU A 29 -16.90 -10.61 -4.16
N GLN A 30 -17.56 -11.65 -3.64
CA GLN A 30 -18.03 -11.70 -2.25
C GLN A 30 -16.87 -11.67 -1.23
N VAL A 31 -15.76 -12.32 -1.56
CA VAL A 31 -14.55 -12.35 -0.73
C VAL A 31 -13.85 -10.99 -0.77
N LEU A 32 -13.78 -10.40 -1.96
CA LEU A 32 -13.22 -9.07 -2.16
C LEU A 32 -14.03 -7.98 -1.44
N GLN A 33 -15.37 -8.04 -1.50
CA GLN A 33 -16.25 -7.13 -0.76
C GLN A 33 -16.03 -7.24 0.76
N LYS A 34 -15.97 -8.46 1.31
CA LYS A 34 -15.64 -8.65 2.74
C LYS A 34 -14.29 -8.04 3.11
N ALA A 35 -13.29 -8.13 2.23
CA ALA A 35 -11.99 -7.51 2.46
C ALA A 35 -12.09 -5.97 2.45
N ILE A 36 -12.88 -5.39 1.56
CA ILE A 36 -13.18 -3.95 1.52
C ILE A 36 -13.86 -3.51 2.82
N ASP A 37 -14.98 -4.14 3.20
CA ASP A 37 -15.72 -3.81 4.42
C ASP A 37 -14.82 -3.85 5.66
N TYR A 38 -13.98 -4.88 5.76
CA TYR A 38 -13.02 -5.01 6.85
C TYR A 38 -11.98 -3.89 6.82
N ALA A 39 -11.36 -3.61 5.67
CA ALA A 39 -10.39 -2.52 5.54
C ALA A 39 -11.00 -1.18 5.98
N CYS A 40 -12.17 -0.84 5.44
CA CYS A 40 -12.87 0.41 5.73
C CYS A 40 -13.24 0.53 7.20
N GLY A 41 -13.76 -0.54 7.81
CA GLY A 41 -14.12 -0.58 9.23
C GLY A 41 -12.92 -0.47 10.18
N ASN A 42 -11.72 -0.84 9.73
CA ASN A 42 -10.49 -0.83 10.55
C ASN A 42 -9.57 0.38 10.28
N GLY A 43 -10.08 1.41 9.58
CA GLY A 43 -9.40 2.70 9.41
C GLY A 43 -8.72 2.93 8.06
N ALA A 44 -9.01 2.12 7.05
CA ALA A 44 -8.64 2.42 5.67
C ALA A 44 -9.37 3.68 5.15
N ASP A 45 -8.79 4.32 4.15
CA ASP A 45 -9.46 5.41 3.43
C ASP A 45 -10.28 4.86 2.25
N CYS A 46 -11.57 4.66 2.48
CA CYS A 46 -12.51 4.16 1.45
C CYS A 46 -13.31 5.27 0.77
N THR A 47 -13.06 6.54 1.07
CA THR A 47 -13.73 7.68 0.39
C THR A 47 -13.38 7.71 -1.10
N GLN A 48 -12.18 7.22 -1.41
CA GLN A 48 -11.62 7.15 -2.74
C GLN A 48 -12.40 6.20 -3.66
N ILE A 49 -12.95 5.10 -3.14
CA ILE A 49 -13.64 4.05 -3.90
C ILE A 49 -15.16 4.20 -3.92
N GLN A 50 -15.71 5.19 -3.21
CA GLN A 50 -17.14 5.49 -3.24
C GLN A 50 -17.57 6.06 -4.61
N PRO A 51 -18.88 6.09 -4.93
CA PRO A 51 -19.38 6.60 -6.21
C PRO A 51 -18.90 8.02 -6.58
N THR A 52 -18.60 8.84 -5.57
CA THR A 52 -18.10 10.22 -5.72
C THR A 52 -16.58 10.32 -5.64
N GLY A 53 -15.89 9.19 -5.47
CA GLY A 53 -14.46 9.12 -5.22
C GLY A 53 -13.63 9.11 -6.51
N ALA A 54 -12.39 9.59 -6.41
CA ALA A 54 -11.45 9.67 -7.54
C ALA A 54 -11.03 8.30 -8.10
N CYS A 55 -11.38 7.21 -7.41
CA CYS A 55 -10.96 5.83 -7.68
C CYS A 55 -12.14 4.92 -8.00
N TYR A 56 -13.33 5.50 -8.17
CA TYR A 56 -14.53 4.74 -8.45
C TYR A 56 -14.45 4.00 -9.79
N GLN A 57 -13.81 4.59 -10.79
CA GLN A 57 -13.61 4.00 -12.11
C GLN A 57 -12.21 3.40 -12.27
N PRO A 58 -12.08 2.17 -12.81
CA PRO A 58 -13.17 1.26 -13.21
C PRO A 58 -13.97 0.74 -12.00
N ASN A 59 -15.29 0.66 -12.15
CA ASN A 59 -16.22 0.17 -11.12
C ASN A 59 -16.16 -1.36 -11.02
N THR A 60 -15.00 -1.87 -10.67
CA THR A 60 -14.77 -3.29 -10.42
C THR A 60 -14.43 -3.49 -8.96
N VAL A 61 -15.00 -4.54 -8.37
CA VAL A 61 -14.77 -4.89 -6.96
C VAL A 61 -13.29 -5.09 -6.68
N LYS A 62 -12.56 -5.68 -7.64
CA LYS A 62 -11.10 -5.85 -7.52
C LYS A 62 -10.36 -4.51 -7.38
N ASN A 63 -10.68 -3.53 -8.23
CA ASN A 63 -10.02 -2.22 -8.17
C ASN A 63 -10.34 -1.49 -6.86
N HIS A 64 -11.59 -1.57 -6.38
CA HIS A 64 -11.96 -1.01 -5.07
C HIS A 64 -11.25 -1.73 -3.92
N CYS A 65 -11.12 -3.05 -4.00
CA CYS A 65 -10.39 -3.86 -3.03
C CYS A 65 -8.92 -3.45 -2.95
N ASP A 66 -8.22 -3.40 -4.09
CA ASP A 66 -6.82 -3.00 -4.19
C ASP A 66 -6.56 -1.65 -3.47
N VAL A 67 -7.44 -0.66 -3.65
CA VAL A 67 -7.34 0.65 -2.99
C VAL A 67 -7.60 0.57 -1.48
N ALA A 68 -8.65 -0.14 -1.06
CA ALA A 68 -9.02 -0.27 0.35
C ALA A 68 -7.94 -1.01 1.15
N VAL A 69 -7.50 -2.18 0.67
CA VAL A 69 -6.51 -3.01 1.37
C VAL A 69 -5.13 -2.37 1.39
N ASN A 70 -4.76 -1.66 0.32
CA ASN A 70 -3.51 -0.91 0.28
C ASN A 70 -3.53 0.27 1.25
N SER A 71 -4.63 1.03 1.30
CA SER A 71 -4.79 2.13 2.26
C SER A 71 -4.73 1.64 3.71
N TYR A 72 -5.40 0.53 4.01
CA TYR A 72 -5.29 -0.15 5.31
C TYR A 72 -3.84 -0.53 5.64
N TYR A 73 -3.19 -1.25 4.72
CA TYR A 73 -1.83 -1.74 4.93
C TYR A 73 -0.86 -0.58 5.12
N GLN A 74 -0.91 0.48 4.32
CA GLN A 74 -0.03 1.64 4.47
C GLN A 74 -0.22 2.38 5.80
N LYS A 75 -1.44 2.38 6.36
CA LYS A 75 -1.73 3.00 7.66
C LYS A 75 -1.34 2.11 8.84
N LYS A 76 -1.39 0.80 8.69
CA LYS A 76 -1.26 -0.17 9.79
C LYS A 76 -0.02 -1.08 9.69
N ALA A 77 0.75 -1.02 8.60
CA ALA A 77 1.97 -1.81 8.42
C ALA A 77 3.00 -1.50 9.52
N SER A 78 3.10 -0.25 9.95
CA SER A 78 3.94 0.15 11.09
C SER A 78 3.52 -0.50 12.42
N SER A 79 2.27 -0.94 12.53
CA SER A 79 1.73 -1.66 13.70
C SER A 79 1.76 -3.18 13.52
N GLY A 80 2.38 -3.70 12.46
CA GLY A 80 2.46 -5.14 12.18
C GLY A 80 1.24 -5.73 11.48
N ALA A 81 0.38 -4.90 10.87
CA ALA A 81 -0.73 -5.44 10.08
C ALA A 81 -0.24 -6.22 8.86
N THR A 82 -0.92 -7.31 8.54
CA THR A 82 -0.61 -8.18 7.41
C THR A 82 -1.58 -7.95 6.25
N CYS A 83 -1.09 -8.21 5.03
CA CYS A 83 -1.89 -8.19 3.82
C CYS A 83 -2.37 -9.60 3.48
N ASP A 84 -3.18 -10.20 4.35
CA ASP A 84 -3.76 -11.53 4.09
C ASP A 84 -5.24 -11.44 3.73
N PHE A 85 -6.02 -10.64 4.46
CA PHE A 85 -7.47 -10.46 4.24
C PHE A 85 -8.21 -11.79 4.03
N ASN A 86 -7.85 -12.83 4.78
CA ASN A 86 -8.39 -14.18 4.66
C ASN A 86 -8.11 -14.82 3.29
N GLY A 87 -6.88 -14.63 2.80
CA GLY A 87 -6.43 -15.04 1.47
C GLY A 87 -6.90 -14.17 0.30
N ALA A 88 -7.70 -13.13 0.54
CA ALA A 88 -8.21 -12.23 -0.50
C ALA A 88 -7.13 -11.30 -1.07
N ALA A 89 -6.08 -11.02 -0.29
CA ALA A 89 -4.98 -10.15 -0.69
C ALA A 89 -3.62 -10.76 -0.36
N SER A 90 -2.56 -10.20 -0.96
CA SER A 90 -1.19 -10.60 -0.70
C SER A 90 -0.27 -9.38 -0.74
N PRO A 91 0.78 -9.34 0.11
CA PRO A 91 1.82 -8.35 -0.04
C PRO A 91 2.53 -8.57 -1.39
N SER A 92 2.83 -7.48 -2.08
CA SER A 92 3.55 -7.42 -3.34
C SER A 92 4.60 -6.33 -3.25
N THR A 93 5.84 -6.62 -3.63
CA THR A 93 6.90 -5.60 -3.74
C THR A 93 6.80 -4.79 -5.03
N THR A 94 5.95 -5.23 -5.96
CA THR A 94 5.72 -4.58 -7.25
C THR A 94 4.36 -3.86 -7.20
N PRO A 95 4.31 -2.56 -7.58
CA PRO A 95 3.04 -1.87 -7.70
C PRO A 95 2.18 -2.49 -8.82
N PRO A 96 0.85 -2.45 -8.70
CA PRO A 96 -0.03 -2.93 -9.76
C PRO A 96 -0.02 -1.96 -10.95
N SER A 97 -0.21 -2.49 -12.15
CA SER A 97 -0.24 -1.74 -13.41
C SER A 97 -1.44 -0.79 -13.53
N SER A 98 -2.47 -0.97 -12.68
CA SER A 98 -3.68 -0.16 -12.62
C SER A 98 -3.37 1.24 -12.06
N THR A 99 -3.29 2.20 -12.96
CA THR A 99 -2.24 3.23 -12.97
C THR A 99 -2.59 4.54 -12.27
N HIS A 100 -3.73 4.65 -11.58
CA HIS A 100 -4.20 5.97 -11.15
C HIS A 100 -3.87 6.35 -9.69
N LEU A 101 -3.56 5.40 -8.81
CA LEU A 101 -3.58 5.65 -7.35
C LEU A 101 -2.29 5.27 -6.61
N TYR A 102 -1.49 4.40 -7.21
CA TYR A 102 -0.24 3.95 -6.61
C TYR A 102 0.91 4.94 -6.82
N THR A 103 0.84 5.79 -7.85
CA THR A 103 1.79 6.89 -8.10
C THR A 103 1.79 7.93 -6.99
N LYS A 104 0.64 8.21 -6.35
CA LYS A 104 0.56 9.16 -5.23
C LYS A 104 1.14 8.58 -3.93
N THR A 105 1.01 7.26 -3.74
CA THR A 105 1.54 6.55 -2.58
C THR A 105 3.06 6.39 -2.65
N HIS A 106 3.61 6.23 -3.87
CA HIS A 106 5.05 6.25 -4.11
C HIS A 106 5.70 7.57 -3.64
N PHE A 107 5.04 8.71 -3.85
CA PHE A 107 5.58 10.01 -3.43
C PHE A 107 5.51 10.24 -1.91
N ILE A 108 4.45 9.77 -1.24
CA ILE A 108 4.30 9.90 0.23
C ILE A 108 5.29 8.98 0.97
N PHE A 109 5.57 7.78 0.44
CA PHE A 109 6.54 6.87 1.05
C PHE A 109 7.99 7.37 0.87
N GLN A 110 8.31 8.00 -0.26
CA GLN A 110 9.60 8.67 -0.47
C GLN A 110 9.83 9.83 0.52
N ILE A 111 8.78 10.55 0.92
CA ILE A 111 8.88 11.67 1.88
C ILE A 111 9.06 11.18 3.33
N LYS A 112 8.49 10.02 3.70
CA LYS A 112 8.60 9.51 5.07
C LYS A 112 10.01 8.97 5.41
N SER A 113 10.80 8.63 4.38
CA SER A 113 12.24 8.33 4.49
C SER A 113 13.14 9.57 4.40
N LEU A 114 12.59 10.78 4.18
CA LEU A 114 13.33 12.04 4.27
C LEU A 114 13.28 12.68 5.67
N PHE A 115 12.38 12.22 6.54
CA PHE A 115 12.10 12.84 7.85
C PHE A 115 12.36 11.92 9.05
N PHE A 116 13.03 10.78 8.84
CA PHE A 116 13.57 9.93 9.91
C PHE A 116 14.98 9.48 9.60
#